data_AF-A0A7V3IU87-F1
#
_entry.id   AF-A0A7V3IU87-F1
#
_cell.length_a   1.000
_cell.length_b   1.000
_cell.length_c   1.000
_cell.angle_alpha   90.00
_cell.angle_beta   90.00
_cell.angle_gamma   90.00
#
_symmetry.space_group_name_H-M   'P 1'
#
loop_
_entity.id
_entity.type
_entity.pdbx_description
1 polymer ?
#
loop_
_entity_poly.entity_id
_entity_poly.type
_entity_poly.pdbx_seq_one_letter_code
_entity_poly.pdbx_strand_id
1 'polypeptide(L)'
;SFGQKQKLAKKQALPKLLLGMDYIAIDNDSPAVNAGQNAIMFKIGFSIPINRQKNKARLKEAVLQQQMVSYNIVEKTNRLKSILEEAFKNYDDAMNHINLYKTQINLSKRALQILKTAYENNARNFEEVLRMNQQLLDYTVQLQKSRSDKQIAIAFINYLMGK
;
A
#
# COMPACT_ATOMS: atom_id res chain seq x y z
N SER A 1 13.92 -1.04 16.75
CA SER A 1 13.11 0.20 16.91
C SER A 1 13.93 1.45 16.60
N PHE A 2 13.35 2.53 16.06
CA PHE A 2 14.06 3.79 15.72
C PHE A 2 14.80 4.41 16.92
N GLY A 3 14.20 4.32 18.11
CA GLY A 3 14.86 4.73 19.36
C GLY A 3 16.15 3.95 19.64
N GLN A 4 16.28 2.70 19.19
CA GLN A 4 17.51 1.92 19.31
C GLN A 4 18.57 2.37 18.29
N LYS A 5 18.20 2.74 17.06
CA LYS A 5 19.14 3.30 16.07
C LYS A 5 19.69 4.64 16.52
N GLN A 6 18.84 5.53 17.06
CA GLN A 6 19.29 6.80 17.61
C GLN A 6 20.17 6.61 18.86
N LYS A 7 19.80 5.69 19.78
CA LYS A 7 20.63 5.33 20.94
C LYS A 7 21.97 4.72 20.53
N LEU A 8 21.98 3.86 19.51
CA LEU A 8 23.20 3.25 18.97
C LEU A 8 24.10 4.31 18.35
N ALA A 9 23.55 5.22 17.54
CA ALA A 9 24.30 6.33 16.96
C ALA A 9 24.91 7.25 18.04
N LYS A 10 24.17 7.52 19.12
CA LYS A 10 24.69 8.26 20.29
C LYS A 10 25.81 7.51 21.01
N LYS A 11 25.65 6.19 21.24
CA LYS A 11 26.67 5.34 21.88
C LYS A 11 27.94 5.20 21.04
N GLN A 12 27.82 5.14 19.71
CA GLN A 12 28.96 5.08 18.80
C GLN A 12 29.79 6.38 18.76
N ALA A 13 29.26 7.48 19.30
CA ALA A 13 29.98 8.75 19.46
C ALA A 13 30.79 8.83 20.77
N LEU A 14 30.68 7.83 21.66
CA LEU A 14 31.45 7.75 22.91
C LEU A 14 32.78 7.00 22.70
N PRO A 15 33.78 7.22 23.59
CA PRO A 15 34.99 6.41 23.62
C PRO A 15 34.67 4.93 23.80
N LYS A 16 35.45 4.06 23.14
CA LYS A 16 35.33 2.60 23.26
C LYS A 16 36.50 2.04 24.06
N LEU A 17 36.23 1.14 24.98
CA LEU A 17 37.24 0.32 25.65
C LEU A 17 37.40 -1.00 24.87
N LEU A 18 38.65 -1.38 24.62
CA LEU A 18 39.06 -2.62 23.98
C LEU A 18 39.77 -3.46 25.03
N LEU A 19 39.28 -4.68 25.24
CA LEU A 19 39.87 -5.67 26.14
C LEU A 19 40.14 -6.92 25.29
N GLY A 20 41.39 -7.39 25.29
CA GLY A 20 41.83 -8.56 24.55
C GLY A 20 42.74 -9.44 25.38
N MET A 21 42.79 -10.72 25.07
CA MET A 21 43.69 -11.68 25.68
C MET A 21 44.20 -12.61 24.58
N ASP A 22 45.51 -12.71 24.45
CA ASP A 22 46.18 -13.59 23.49
C ASP A 22 46.87 -14.72 24.24
N TYR A 23 46.83 -15.92 23.67
CA TYR A 23 47.57 -17.07 24.14
C TYR A 23 48.56 -17.49 23.07
N ILE A 24 49.82 -17.63 23.45
CA ILE A 24 50.90 -18.05 22.57
C ILE A 24 51.42 -19.38 23.10
N ALA A 25 51.21 -20.44 22.32
CA ALA A 25 51.83 -21.73 22.58
C ALA A 25 53.26 -21.72 22.02
N ILE A 26 54.26 -21.93 22.88
CA ILE A 26 55.67 -21.90 22.48
C ILE A 26 56.19 -23.34 22.49
N ASP A 27 56.61 -23.81 21.32
CA ASP A 27 57.16 -25.15 21.17
C ASP A 27 58.56 -25.25 21.81
N ASN A 28 58.94 -26.46 22.20
CA ASN A 28 60.18 -26.75 22.92
C ASN A 28 61.44 -26.61 22.03
N ASP A 29 61.26 -26.61 20.71
CA ASP A 29 62.35 -26.51 19.71
C ASP A 29 62.73 -25.05 19.37
N SER A 30 62.29 -24.09 20.19
CA SER A 30 62.55 -22.67 20.01
C SER A 30 63.94 -22.28 20.57
N PRO A 31 64.75 -21.46 19.86
CA PRO A 31 66.05 -20.99 20.35
C PRO A 31 65.94 -19.93 21.47
N ALA A 32 64.72 -19.62 21.94
CA ALA A 32 64.49 -18.66 23.01
C ALA A 32 64.73 -19.27 24.40
N VAL A 33 65.23 -18.46 25.34
CA VAL A 33 65.55 -18.86 26.73
C VAL A 33 64.35 -19.45 27.50
N ASN A 34 63.13 -19.24 27.03
CA ASN A 34 61.88 -19.72 27.63
C ASN A 34 61.12 -20.73 26.73
N ALA A 35 61.84 -21.53 25.93
CA ALA A 35 61.23 -22.59 25.11
C ALA A 35 60.32 -23.51 25.96
N GLY A 36 59.14 -23.84 25.44
CA GLY A 36 58.13 -24.65 26.13
C GLY A 36 57.18 -23.92 27.09
N GLN A 37 57.40 -22.64 27.38
CA GLN A 37 56.55 -21.88 28.28
C GLN A 37 55.51 -21.09 27.50
N ASN A 38 54.27 -21.56 27.55
CA ASN A 38 53.14 -20.85 26.95
C ASN A 38 52.93 -19.49 27.62
N ALA A 39 52.62 -18.46 26.84
CA ALA A 39 52.43 -17.10 27.33
C ALA A 39 50.98 -16.65 27.18
N ILE A 40 50.45 -15.96 28.19
CA ILE A 40 49.18 -15.24 28.13
C ILE A 40 49.47 -13.75 28.16
N MET A 41 48.89 -12.99 27.22
CA MET A 41 49.05 -11.55 27.12
C MET A 41 47.70 -10.85 27.18
N PHE A 42 47.53 -9.91 28.10
CA PHE A 42 46.32 -9.07 28.17
C PHE A 42 46.56 -7.73 27.47
N LYS A 43 45.56 -7.26 26.73
CA LYS A 43 45.56 -5.98 26.01
C LYS A 43 44.40 -5.13 26.49
N ILE A 44 44.69 -3.91 26.93
CA ILE A 44 43.70 -2.89 27.27
C ILE A 44 43.97 -1.68 26.37
N GLY A 45 42.96 -1.21 25.64
CA GLY A 45 43.07 -0.05 24.77
C GLY A 45 41.82 0.84 24.85
N PHE A 46 41.97 2.13 24.56
CA PHE A 46 40.84 3.05 24.45
C PHE A 46 40.86 3.74 23.08
N SER A 47 39.70 3.89 22.45
CA SER A 47 39.55 4.52 21.14
C SER A 47 38.57 5.68 21.22
N ILE A 48 39.03 6.90 20.95
CA ILE A 48 38.20 8.11 20.91
C ILE A 48 37.82 8.43 19.47
N PRO A 49 36.52 8.51 19.11
CA PRO A 49 36.13 8.90 17.76
C PRO A 49 36.39 10.40 17.51
N ILE A 50 37.39 10.71 16.68
CA ILE A 50 37.80 12.10 16.39
C ILE A 50 36.82 12.82 15.43
N ASN A 51 36.17 12.07 14.52
CA ASN A 51 35.30 12.62 13.49
C ASN A 51 33.87 12.97 13.97
N ARG A 52 33.76 14.05 14.75
CA ARG A 52 32.48 14.56 15.28
C ARG A 52 31.45 14.90 14.19
N GLN A 53 31.89 15.43 13.05
CA GLN A 53 31.00 15.77 11.93
C GLN A 53 30.30 14.52 11.34
N LYS A 54 31.04 13.43 11.14
CA LYS A 54 30.49 12.15 10.65
C LYS A 54 29.42 11.58 11.59
N ASN A 55 29.64 11.64 12.90
CA ASN A 55 28.67 11.17 13.89
C ASN A 55 27.41 12.05 13.94
N LYS A 56 27.57 13.38 13.83
CA LYS A 56 26.44 14.32 13.72
C LYS A 56 25.61 14.04 12.46
N ALA A 57 26.26 13.76 11.33
CA ALA A 57 25.59 13.40 10.08
C ALA A 57 24.77 12.11 10.22
N ARG A 58 25.33 11.04 10.81
CA ARG A 58 24.60 9.79 11.08
C ARG A 58 23.38 9.98 12.00
N LEU A 59 23.51 10.84 13.01
CA LEU A 59 22.39 11.15 13.90
C LEU A 59 21.29 11.93 13.17
N LYS A 60 21.65 12.90 12.33
CA LYS A 60 20.71 13.63 11.47
C LYS A 60 20.02 12.68 10.50
N GLU A 61 20.77 11.79 9.86
CA GLU A 61 20.22 10.75 8.98
C GLU A 61 19.22 9.85 9.71
N ALA A 62 19.54 9.37 10.91
CA ALA A 62 18.62 8.53 11.69
C ALA A 62 17.32 9.27 12.05
N VAL A 63 17.39 10.58 12.34
CA VAL A 63 16.20 11.42 12.59
C VAL A 63 15.39 11.61 11.31
N LEU A 64 16.04 11.91 10.18
CA LEU A 64 15.37 12.05 8.88
C LEU A 64 14.71 10.73 8.45
N GLN A 65 15.36 9.59 8.66
CA GLN A 65 14.77 8.26 8.41
C GLN A 65 13.51 8.02 9.25
N GLN A 66 13.52 8.42 10.52
CA GLN A 66 12.34 8.33 11.36
C GLN A 66 11.20 9.23 10.85
N GLN A 67 11.51 10.47 10.46
CA GLN A 67 10.53 11.39 9.88
C GLN A 67 9.95 10.86 8.58
N MET A 68 10.79 10.34 7.66
CA MET A 68 10.34 9.70 6.42
C MET A 68 9.37 8.55 6.70
N VAL A 69 9.65 7.70 7.67
CA VAL A 69 8.73 6.60 8.02
C VAL A 69 7.40 7.12 8.57
N SER A 70 7.42 8.17 9.39
CA SER A 70 6.19 8.82 9.85
C SER A 70 5.37 9.40 8.69
N TYR A 71 6.03 10.08 7.74
CA TYR A 71 5.36 10.60 6.55
C TYR A 71 4.81 9.48 5.66
N ASN A 72 5.56 8.40 5.47
CA ASN A 72 5.10 7.23 4.71
C ASN A 72 3.86 6.58 5.35
N ILE A 73 3.76 6.57 6.69
CA ILE A 73 2.55 6.08 7.37
C ILE A 73 1.35 6.99 7.05
N VAL A 74 1.52 8.31 7.17
CA VAL A 74 0.46 9.28 6.86
C VAL A 74 0.04 9.19 5.40
N GLU A 75 0.99 9.13 4.47
CA GLU A 75 0.75 8.98 3.04
C GLU A 75 -0.03 7.69 2.73
N LYS A 76 0.40 6.55 3.29
CA LYS A 76 -0.31 5.28 3.11
C LYS A 76 -1.73 5.32 3.66
N THR A 77 -1.93 5.93 4.83
CA THR A 77 -3.26 6.11 5.43
C THR A 77 -4.16 7.00 4.55
N ASN A 78 -3.64 8.13 4.08
CA ASN A 78 -4.39 9.04 3.21
C ASN A 78 -4.72 8.39 1.87
N ARG A 79 -3.78 7.64 1.30
CA ARG A 79 -4.00 6.87 0.08
C ARG A 79 -5.08 5.80 0.26
N LEU A 80 -5.02 5.04 1.36
CA LEU A 80 -6.05 4.04 1.67
C LEU A 80 -7.43 4.69 1.83
N LYS A 81 -7.48 5.82 2.55
CA LYS A 81 -8.72 6.60 2.72
C LYS A 81 -9.28 7.06 1.37
N SER A 82 -8.45 7.63 0.51
CA SER A 82 -8.86 8.08 -0.83
C SER A 82 -9.38 6.93 -1.70
N ILE A 83 -8.70 5.78 -1.69
CA ILE A 83 -9.13 4.60 -2.45
C ILE A 83 -10.47 4.07 -1.91
N LEU A 84 -10.66 4.08 -0.58
CA LEU A 84 -11.92 3.65 0.03
C LEU A 84 -13.07 4.60 -0.30
N GLU A 85 -12.84 5.91 -0.25
CA GLU A 85 -13.82 6.93 -0.64
C GLU A 85 -14.24 6.78 -2.11
N GLU A 86 -13.28 6.53 -3.01
CA GLU A 86 -13.55 6.24 -4.41
C GLU A 86 -14.37 4.95 -4.58
N ALA A 87 -14.06 3.89 -3.82
CA ALA A 87 -14.80 2.63 -3.87
C ALA A 87 -16.27 2.81 -3.43
N PHE A 88 -16.52 3.58 -2.36
CA PHE A 88 -17.88 3.92 -1.94
C PHE A 88 -18.62 4.78 -2.96
N LYS A 89 -17.94 5.76 -3.55
CA LYS A 89 -18.51 6.57 -4.63
C LYS A 89 -18.94 5.70 -5.82
N ASN A 90 -18.08 4.76 -6.25
CA ASN A 90 -18.41 3.84 -7.34
C ASN A 90 -19.61 2.95 -7.01
N TYR A 91 -19.76 2.53 -5.75
CA TYR A 91 -20.94 1.81 -5.29
C TYR A 91 -22.22 2.67 -5.38
N ASP A 92 -22.16 3.92 -4.91
CA ASP A 92 -23.30 4.83 -4.96
C ASP A 92 -23.69 5.20 -6.40
N ASP A 93 -22.71 5.47 -7.25
CA ASP A 93 -22.92 5.74 -8.68
C ASP A 93 -23.58 4.53 -9.37
N ALA A 94 -23.11 3.31 -9.11
CA ALA A 94 -23.74 2.09 -9.62
C ALA A 94 -25.20 1.93 -9.14
N MET A 95 -25.49 2.28 -7.88
CA MET A 95 -26.86 2.26 -7.35
C MET A 95 -27.76 3.30 -8.04
N ASN A 96 -27.26 4.51 -8.24
CA ASN A 96 -27.95 5.58 -8.96
C ASN A 96 -28.27 5.15 -10.39
N HIS A 97 -27.31 4.55 -11.10
CA HIS A 97 -27.52 4.02 -12.44
C HIS A 97 -28.54 2.87 -12.48
N ILE A 98 -28.53 1.96 -11.49
CA ILE A 98 -29.56 0.92 -11.38
C ILE A 98 -30.96 1.54 -11.31
N ASN A 99 -31.15 2.58 -10.50
CA ASN A 99 -32.44 3.25 -10.34
C ASN A 99 -32.84 4.01 -11.61
N LEU A 100 -31.89 4.70 -12.24
CA LEU A 100 -32.10 5.38 -13.52
C LEU A 100 -32.57 4.41 -14.61
N TYR A 101 -31.85 3.32 -14.83
CA TYR A 101 -32.18 2.37 -15.90
C TYR A 101 -33.46 1.60 -15.62
N LYS A 102 -33.80 1.31 -14.35
CA LYS A 102 -35.12 0.76 -14.01
C LYS A 102 -36.26 1.70 -14.43
N THR A 103 -36.13 2.99 -14.13
CA THR A 103 -37.11 4.01 -14.53
C THR A 103 -37.20 4.09 -16.05
N GLN A 104 -36.05 4.14 -16.72
CA GLN A 104 -35.99 4.27 -18.17
C GLN A 104 -36.58 3.06 -18.89
N ILE A 105 -36.34 1.84 -18.40
CA ILE A 105 -36.99 0.61 -18.88
C ILE A 105 -38.51 0.70 -18.75
N ASN A 106 -39.02 1.22 -17.62
CA ASN A 106 -40.47 1.34 -17.43
C ASN A 106 -41.08 2.34 -18.43
N LEU A 107 -40.46 3.51 -18.59
CA LEU A 107 -40.88 4.53 -19.55
C LEU A 107 -40.84 4.01 -20.99
N SER A 108 -39.75 3.35 -21.39
CA SER A 108 -39.61 2.76 -22.72
C SER A 108 -40.64 1.66 -22.99
N LYS A 109 -40.99 0.84 -21.99
CA LYS A 109 -42.08 -0.15 -22.14
C LYS A 109 -43.44 0.50 -22.39
N ARG A 110 -43.76 1.59 -21.68
CA ARG A 110 -45.00 2.35 -21.90
C ARG A 110 -45.02 3.01 -23.27
N ALA A 111 -43.92 3.64 -23.67
CA ALA A 111 -43.79 4.26 -25.00
C ALA A 111 -43.91 3.22 -26.11
N LEU A 112 -43.27 2.06 -25.96
CA LEU A 112 -43.38 0.95 -26.90
C LEU A 112 -44.83 0.45 -27.05
N GLN A 113 -45.58 0.40 -25.96
CA GLN A 113 -47.00 0.01 -26.00
C GLN A 113 -47.82 1.01 -26.83
N ILE A 114 -47.61 2.31 -26.63
CA ILE A 114 -48.28 3.37 -27.41
C ILE A 114 -47.91 3.28 -28.89
N LEU A 115 -46.61 3.10 -29.20
CA LEU A 115 -46.12 2.98 -30.57
C LEU A 115 -46.68 1.75 -31.28
N LYS A 116 -46.83 0.63 -30.58
CA LYS A 116 -47.46 -0.59 -31.13
C LYS A 116 -48.93 -0.37 -31.46
N THR A 117 -49.70 0.23 -30.55
CA THR A 117 -51.11 0.57 -30.82
C THR A 117 -51.26 1.54 -31.99
N ALA A 118 -50.36 2.52 -32.11
CA ALA A 118 -50.36 3.45 -33.24
C ALA A 118 -50.00 2.76 -34.58
N TYR A 119 -49.05 1.82 -34.56
CA TYR A 119 -48.68 1.01 -35.73
C TYR A 119 -49.84 0.13 -36.21
N GLU A 120 -50.54 -0.54 -35.31
CA GLU A 120 -51.71 -1.38 -35.64
C GLU A 120 -52.82 -0.58 -36.35
N ASN A 121 -52.97 0.71 -36.03
CA ASN A 121 -54.01 1.57 -36.59
C ASN A 121 -53.63 2.27 -37.91
N ASN A 122 -52.33 2.41 -38.24
CA ASN A 122 -51.92 3.24 -39.39
C ASN A 122 -50.67 2.76 -40.15
N ALA A 123 -50.15 1.55 -39.86
CA ALA A 123 -49.12 0.75 -40.55
C ALA A 123 -47.79 1.41 -41.00
N ARG A 124 -47.60 2.73 -40.86
CA ARG A 124 -46.45 3.48 -41.40
C ARG A 124 -45.30 3.70 -40.40
N ASN A 125 -45.44 3.29 -39.14
CA ASN A 125 -44.51 3.67 -38.06
C ASN A 125 -43.70 2.49 -37.47
N PHE A 126 -43.44 1.44 -38.24
CA PHE A 126 -42.69 0.27 -37.75
C PHE A 126 -41.26 0.62 -37.30
N GLU A 127 -40.59 1.56 -37.98
CA GLU A 127 -39.22 1.96 -37.64
C GLU A 127 -39.11 2.54 -36.22
N GLU A 128 -40.11 3.32 -35.78
CA GLU A 128 -40.13 3.88 -34.43
C GLU A 128 -40.36 2.78 -33.37
N VAL A 129 -41.17 1.76 -33.68
CA VAL A 129 -41.33 0.57 -32.84
C VAL A 129 -39.99 -0.17 -32.73
N LEU A 130 -39.27 -0.35 -33.83
CA LEU A 130 -37.97 -1.01 -33.83
C LEU A 130 -36.93 -0.22 -33.03
N ARG A 131 -36.86 1.10 -33.23
CA ARG A 131 -35.94 2.00 -32.50
C ARG A 131 -36.21 1.96 -31.00
N MET A 132 -37.47 2.02 -30.58
CA MET A 132 -37.83 1.94 -29.16
C MET A 132 -37.50 0.57 -28.55
N ASN A 133 -37.65 -0.53 -29.30
CA ASN A 133 -37.22 -1.85 -28.85
C ASN A 133 -35.69 -1.92 -28.65
N GLN A 134 -34.91 -1.38 -29.58
CA GLN A 134 -33.45 -1.32 -29.46
C GLN A 134 -33.02 -0.51 -28.24
N GLN A 135 -33.66 0.63 -28.01
CA GLN A 135 -33.41 1.48 -26.85
C GLN A 135 -33.77 0.78 -25.53
N LEU A 136 -34.89 0.07 -25.48
CA LEU A 136 -35.28 -0.76 -24.33
C LEU A 136 -34.25 -1.88 -24.06
N LEU A 137 -33.72 -2.50 -25.11
CA LEU A 137 -32.68 -3.52 -25.01
C LEU A 137 -31.40 -2.92 -24.42
N ASP A 138 -30.94 -1.77 -24.93
CA ASP A 138 -29.76 -1.08 -24.41
C ASP A 138 -29.92 -0.76 -22.91
N TYR A 139 -31.04 -0.17 -22.49
CA TYR A 139 -31.28 0.09 -21.05
C TYR A 139 -31.28 -1.17 -20.20
N THR A 140 -31.75 -2.30 -20.74
CA THR A 140 -31.70 -3.58 -20.04
C THR A 140 -30.27 -4.07 -19.86
N VAL A 141 -29.42 -3.93 -20.88
CA VAL A 141 -27.98 -4.23 -20.82
C VAL A 141 -27.29 -3.33 -19.80
N GLN A 142 -27.52 -2.02 -19.86
CA GLN A 142 -26.93 -1.07 -18.93
C GLN A 142 -27.35 -1.36 -17.48
N LEU A 143 -28.61 -1.75 -17.23
CA LEU A 143 -29.04 -2.18 -15.90
C LEU A 143 -28.25 -3.38 -15.38
N GLN A 144 -27.97 -4.39 -16.22
CA GLN A 144 -27.16 -5.54 -15.78
C GLN A 144 -25.71 -5.13 -15.54
N LYS A 145 -25.15 -4.25 -16.37
CA LYS A 145 -23.81 -3.70 -16.16
C LYS A 145 -23.72 -2.96 -14.83
N SER A 146 -24.65 -2.05 -14.53
CA SER A 146 -24.66 -1.33 -13.24
C SER A 146 -24.83 -2.26 -12.04
N ARG A 147 -25.58 -3.37 -12.18
CA ARG A 147 -25.65 -4.41 -11.13
C ARG A 147 -24.31 -5.11 -10.93
N SER A 148 -23.60 -5.43 -12.01
CA SER A 148 -22.24 -5.99 -11.95
C SER A 148 -21.28 -5.01 -11.29
N ASP A 149 -21.27 -3.75 -11.72
CA ASP A 149 -20.41 -2.69 -11.18
C ASP A 149 -20.63 -2.51 -9.68
N LYS A 150 -21.89 -2.56 -9.23
CA LYS A 150 -22.23 -2.54 -7.79
C LYS A 150 -21.57 -3.71 -7.04
N GLN A 151 -21.62 -4.92 -7.58
CA GLN A 151 -21.02 -6.10 -6.93
C GLN A 151 -19.49 -6.03 -6.92
N ILE A 152 -18.89 -5.53 -7.99
CA ILE A 152 -17.45 -5.27 -8.06
C ILE A 152 -17.04 -4.26 -6.97
N ALA A 153 -17.79 -3.17 -6.83
CA ALA A 153 -17.53 -2.17 -5.79
C ALA A 153 -17.64 -2.77 -4.38
N ILE A 154 -18.68 -3.58 -4.10
CA ILE A 154 -18.83 -4.28 -2.81
C ILE A 154 -17.63 -5.21 -2.54
N ALA A 155 -17.24 -6.02 -3.52
CA ALA A 155 -16.11 -6.93 -3.39
C ALA A 155 -14.80 -6.16 -3.11
N PHE A 156 -14.60 -5.03 -3.79
CA PHE A 156 -13.42 -4.20 -3.59
C PHE A 156 -13.41 -3.51 -2.21
N ILE A 157 -14.55 -3.02 -1.73
CA ILE A 157 -14.68 -2.49 -0.37
C ILE A 157 -14.32 -3.57 0.66
N ASN A 158 -14.83 -4.79 0.51
CA ASN A 158 -14.49 -5.91 1.41
C ASN A 158 -12.98 -6.22 1.40
N TYR A 159 -12.37 -6.26 0.22
CA TYR A 159 -10.93 -6.44 0.08
C TYR A 159 -10.12 -5.35 0.82
N LEU A 160 -10.49 -4.08 0.67
CA LEU A 160 -9.84 -2.96 1.39
C LEU A 160 -10.04 -3.04 2.90
N MET A 161 -11.15 -3.63 3.35
CA MET A 161 -11.45 -3.88 4.76
C MET A 161 -10.82 -5.16 5.31
N GLY A 162 -10.15 -5.96 4.48
CA GLY A 162 -9.54 -7.23 4.86
C GLY A 162 -10.55 -8.35 5.17
N LYS A 163 -11.69 -8.35 4.49
CA LYS A 163 -12.75 -9.37 4.60
C LYS A 163 -12.80 -10.29 3.39
#